data_AF-A0A7V2TQ12-F1
#
_entry.id   AF-A0A7V2TQ12-F1
#
_cell.length_a   1.000
_cell.length_b   1.000
_cell.length_c   1.000
_cell.angle_alpha   90.00
_cell.angle_beta   90.00
_cell.angle_gamma   90.00
#
_symmetry.space_group_name_H-M   'P 1'
#
loop_
_entity.id
_entity.type
_entity.pdbx_description
1 polymer ?
#
loop_
_entity_poly.entity_id
_entity_poly.type
_entity_poly.pdbx_seq_one_letter_code
_entity_poly.pdbx_strand_id
1 'polypeptide(L)'
;VQTVNLHPAMGFEPFLDAVHDAIESTPKGACYVFDVLSELASAWHSDQMLCNFFMLTCPYLYDRGDLAYFALLRDRHSNEAVFPIRETCQVMIDVYRRENDIYLRPIKTQFRHSPTMHLLHEWKQGGMIPITSSHRVASVLRPTPPTAVGCAVPPLDDWNRTFLLAQEIVAGPAERRQTEQAEIVRERLLHMVISRDERMLALARRFFSLEDLLDIGRRIIGTGQIGGKAVGMLLAHAILRSASPAWHGLLELHDSFFIGADLFNTYLVQNGCWWLRRRRKIQGDYLEGAEFIRRRILTGTFPRDAEEEMARVLDYFGTSPIIVRSSSVLEDSFGYSFAGKYESVFCANQGSFQKRLEDFKSAIRTVYASALSPQALAYRKRYGLLDREEQMALLVQRVSGTQRGELFFPDLAGVGFSYNPYVWHQDIDPQAGLLRLVMGLGTRAVDRRDDDYTRIVALNAPLLRPEKGGRQYTQRRVDVLDLDANQLISLDYDELKSRLPDSDLDALRRFEGRDAAAEREARQRKQPSPPP
;
A
#
# COMPACT_ATOMS: atom_id res chain seq x y z
N VAL A 1 10.07 34.11 -26.65
CA VAL A 1 9.96 33.99 -25.18
C VAL A 1 10.33 35.35 -24.61
N GLN A 2 9.40 36.01 -23.92
CA GLN A 2 9.64 37.26 -23.21
C GLN A 2 9.77 36.92 -21.73
N THR A 3 10.80 37.44 -21.07
CA THR A 3 11.03 37.21 -19.63
C THR A 3 10.65 38.47 -18.87
N VAL A 4 9.79 38.33 -17.86
CA VAL A 4 9.39 39.41 -16.95
C VAL A 4 9.93 39.07 -15.57
N ASN A 5 10.77 39.94 -15.02
CA ASN A 5 11.36 39.76 -13.70
C ASN A 5 10.57 40.58 -12.69
N LEU A 6 9.97 39.92 -11.70
CA LEU A 6 9.19 40.54 -10.64
C LEU A 6 9.74 40.11 -9.28
N HIS A 7 9.71 41.00 -8.29
CA HIS A 7 10.30 40.75 -6.97
C HIS A 7 9.21 40.65 -5.89
N PRO A 8 9.04 39.48 -5.23
CA PRO A 8 8.00 39.28 -4.23
C PRO A 8 8.24 40.03 -2.91
N ALA A 9 9.44 40.59 -2.73
CA ALA A 9 9.82 41.37 -1.55
C ALA A 9 9.02 42.68 -1.38
N MET A 10 8.30 43.13 -2.42
CA MET A 10 7.45 44.33 -2.35
C MET A 10 6.13 44.10 -1.60
N GLY A 11 5.84 42.87 -1.19
CA GLY A 11 4.57 42.48 -0.55
C GLY A 11 3.62 41.78 -1.52
N PHE A 12 2.56 41.18 -0.97
CA PHE A 12 1.63 40.34 -1.73
C PHE A 12 0.86 41.12 -2.81
N GLU A 13 0.15 42.19 -2.42
CA GLU A 13 -0.69 42.97 -3.36
C GLU A 13 0.15 43.63 -4.47
N PRO A 14 1.25 44.36 -4.19
CA PRO A 14 2.04 44.99 -5.25
C PRO A 14 2.66 43.97 -6.22
N PHE A 15 3.00 42.78 -5.74
CA PHE A 15 3.50 41.70 -6.60
C PHE A 15 2.38 41.12 -7.48
N LEU A 16 1.20 40.87 -6.89
CA LEU A 16 0.04 40.38 -7.63
C LEU A 16 -0.39 41.36 -8.72
N ASP A 17 -0.48 42.65 -8.39
CA ASP A 17 -0.81 43.71 -9.35
C ASP A 17 0.22 43.75 -10.48
N ALA A 18 1.52 43.70 -10.18
CA ALA A 18 2.56 43.68 -11.21
C ALA A 18 2.49 42.44 -12.12
N VAL A 19 2.10 41.28 -11.58
CA VAL A 19 1.85 40.06 -12.38
C VAL A 19 0.62 40.27 -13.28
N HIS A 20 -0.47 40.81 -12.75
CA HIS A 20 -1.70 41.05 -13.51
C HIS A 20 -1.51 42.12 -14.59
N ASP A 21 -0.80 43.21 -14.30
CA ASP A 21 -0.42 44.24 -15.28
C ASP A 21 0.40 43.63 -16.43
N ALA A 22 1.34 42.74 -16.10
CA ALA A 22 2.13 42.03 -17.11
C ALA A 22 1.24 41.13 -17.97
N ILE A 23 0.30 40.40 -17.38
CA ILE A 23 -0.68 39.57 -18.10
C ILE A 23 -1.58 40.44 -19.00
N GLU A 24 -2.08 41.56 -18.49
CA GLU A 24 -2.95 42.49 -19.22
C GLU A 24 -2.28 43.15 -20.42
N SER A 25 -0.98 43.41 -20.32
CA SER A 25 -0.18 43.96 -21.41
C SER A 25 0.01 43.01 -22.60
N THR A 26 -0.34 41.73 -22.46
CA THR A 26 -0.20 40.72 -23.52
C THR A 26 -1.51 40.39 -24.24
N PRO A 27 -1.44 39.97 -25.52
CA PRO A 27 -2.61 39.48 -26.25
C PRO A 27 -3.22 38.24 -25.58
N LYS A 28 -4.54 38.06 -25.73
CA LYS A 28 -5.24 36.84 -25.30
C LYS A 28 -4.73 35.60 -26.04
N GLY A 29 -4.76 34.45 -25.37
CA GLY A 29 -4.23 33.18 -25.87
C GLY A 29 -2.72 33.03 -25.65
N ALA A 30 -2.15 33.78 -24.72
CA ALA A 30 -0.73 33.72 -24.39
C ALA A 30 -0.39 32.47 -23.57
N CYS A 31 0.87 32.05 -23.63
CA CYS A 31 1.41 30.95 -22.84
C CYS A 31 2.40 31.48 -21.79
N TYR A 32 2.13 31.18 -20.53
CA TYR A 32 2.93 31.60 -19.38
C TYR A 32 3.64 30.41 -18.75
N VAL A 33 4.91 30.63 -18.41
CA VAL A 33 5.68 29.71 -17.59
C VAL A 33 6.15 30.50 -16.38
N PHE A 34 5.58 30.19 -15.23
CA PHE A 34 5.96 30.79 -13.97
C PHE A 34 7.17 30.05 -13.40
N ASP A 35 8.04 30.79 -12.73
CA ASP A 35 9.08 30.20 -11.90
C ASP A 35 8.48 29.40 -10.73
N VAL A 36 9.36 28.73 -9.98
CA VAL A 36 8.97 27.90 -8.85
C VAL A 36 8.20 28.72 -7.81
N LEU A 37 6.89 28.50 -7.72
CA LEU A 37 6.03 29.24 -6.81
C LEU A 37 6.42 28.99 -5.35
N SER A 38 7.02 27.84 -5.02
CA SER A 38 7.49 27.54 -3.66
C SER A 38 8.42 28.59 -3.04
N GLU A 39 9.10 29.37 -3.87
CA GLU A 39 9.93 30.48 -3.40
C GLU A 39 9.10 31.66 -2.88
N LEU A 40 7.87 31.85 -3.39
CA LEU A 40 6.93 32.86 -2.89
C LEU A 40 6.51 32.58 -1.45
N ALA A 41 6.26 31.30 -1.11
CA ALA A 41 5.98 30.91 0.26
C ALA A 41 7.15 31.23 1.20
N SER A 42 8.38 31.11 0.71
CA SER A 42 9.59 31.48 1.46
C SER A 42 9.74 32.99 1.61
N ALA A 43 9.41 33.75 0.57
CA ALA A 43 9.49 35.22 0.56
C ALA A 43 8.41 35.88 1.44
N TRP A 44 7.20 35.33 1.46
CA TRP A 44 6.08 35.84 2.26
C TRP A 44 5.95 35.16 3.62
N HIS A 45 6.80 34.17 3.91
CA HIS A 45 6.75 33.34 5.11
C HIS A 45 5.36 32.71 5.35
N SER A 46 4.63 32.40 4.26
CA SER A 46 3.25 31.91 4.34
C SER A 46 2.85 31.11 3.10
N ASP A 47 2.56 29.82 3.33
CA ASP A 47 1.93 28.93 2.35
C ASP A 47 0.52 29.42 1.95
N GLN A 48 -0.17 30.12 2.86
CA GLN A 48 -1.50 30.65 2.57
C GLN A 48 -1.44 31.80 1.55
N MET A 49 -0.39 32.62 1.58
CA MET A 49 -0.20 33.70 0.61
C MET A 49 0.17 33.17 -0.78
N LEU A 50 1.02 32.15 -0.84
CA LEU A 50 1.24 31.37 -2.07
C LEU A 50 -0.09 30.87 -2.67
N CYS A 51 -0.91 30.23 -1.83
CA CYS A 51 -2.19 29.69 -2.25
C CYS A 51 -3.12 30.80 -2.77
N ASN A 52 -3.24 31.92 -2.03
CA ASN A 52 -4.07 33.04 -2.46
C ASN A 52 -3.61 33.64 -3.79
N PHE A 53 -2.30 33.76 -4.01
CA PHE A 53 -1.73 34.16 -5.30
C PHE A 53 -2.22 33.24 -6.42
N PHE A 54 -2.05 31.92 -6.24
CA PHE A 54 -2.49 30.95 -7.23
C PHE A 54 -4.00 31.03 -7.50
N MET A 55 -4.81 31.17 -6.45
CA MET A 55 -6.27 31.26 -6.51
C MET A 55 -6.77 32.54 -7.19
N LEU A 56 -5.98 33.62 -7.22
CA LEU A 56 -6.34 34.85 -7.91
C LEU A 56 -5.84 34.84 -9.36
N THR A 57 -4.63 34.34 -9.60
CA THR A 57 -4.00 34.40 -10.92
C THR A 57 -4.44 33.26 -11.85
N CYS A 58 -4.60 32.03 -11.36
CA CYS A 58 -4.97 30.90 -12.22
C CYS A 58 -6.39 31.02 -12.82
N PRO A 59 -7.45 31.35 -12.04
CA PRO A 59 -8.77 31.61 -12.61
C PRO A 59 -8.78 32.80 -13.57
N TYR A 60 -8.05 33.87 -13.27
CA TYR A 60 -7.94 35.04 -14.14
C TYR A 60 -7.37 34.69 -15.52
N LEU A 61 -6.29 33.90 -15.57
CA LEU A 61 -5.70 33.40 -16.82
C LEU A 61 -6.65 32.46 -17.57
N TYR A 62 -7.37 31.60 -16.84
CA TYR A 62 -8.36 30.70 -17.42
C TYR A 62 -9.50 31.48 -18.10
N ASP A 63 -10.05 32.50 -17.44
CA ASP A 63 -11.14 33.33 -17.98
C ASP A 63 -10.69 34.15 -19.21
N ARG A 64 -9.40 34.50 -19.30
CA ARG A 64 -8.82 35.14 -20.50
C ARG A 64 -8.58 34.18 -21.66
N GLY A 65 -8.62 32.86 -21.43
CA GLY A 65 -8.29 31.83 -22.42
C GLY A 65 -6.79 31.63 -22.59
N ASP A 66 -5.99 31.99 -21.59
CA ASP A 66 -4.53 31.85 -21.59
C ASP A 66 -4.11 30.47 -21.04
N LEU A 67 -2.90 30.01 -21.37
CA LEU A 67 -2.31 28.78 -20.84
C LEU A 67 -1.19 29.11 -19.84
N ALA A 68 -1.18 28.47 -18.67
CA ALA A 68 -0.16 28.73 -17.65
C ALA A 68 0.41 27.44 -17.06
N TYR A 69 1.73 27.43 -16.90
CA TYR A 69 2.48 26.41 -16.19
C TYR A 69 3.01 26.99 -14.87
N PHE A 70 2.69 26.30 -13.78
CA PHE A 70 3.17 26.64 -12.45
C PHE A 70 3.98 25.47 -11.90
N ALA A 71 5.13 25.76 -11.30
CA ALA A 71 5.96 24.75 -10.66
C ALA A 71 5.88 24.87 -9.13
N LEU A 72 5.72 23.73 -8.45
CA LEU A 72 5.77 23.62 -7.00
C LEU A 72 6.76 22.52 -6.62
N LEU A 73 7.63 22.81 -5.67
CA LEU A 73 8.49 21.81 -5.05
C LEU A 73 7.63 20.90 -4.17
N ARG A 74 7.62 19.62 -4.53
CA ARG A 74 6.95 18.57 -3.76
C ARG A 74 7.50 18.54 -2.34
N ASP A 75 6.66 18.15 -1.39
CA ASP A 75 7.06 17.88 0.00
C ASP A 75 7.56 19.12 0.78
N ARG A 76 7.33 20.35 0.26
CA ARG A 76 7.70 21.63 0.90
C ARG A 76 6.51 22.46 1.42
N HIS A 77 5.29 22.07 1.12
CA HIS A 77 4.07 22.81 1.46
C HIS A 77 3.10 21.94 2.25
N SER A 78 2.29 22.56 3.10
CA SER A 78 1.21 21.84 3.77
C SER A 78 0.15 21.36 2.77
N ASN A 79 -0.54 20.25 3.08
CA ASN A 79 -1.67 19.81 2.25
C ASN A 79 -2.81 20.83 2.25
N GLU A 80 -2.99 21.57 3.35
CA GLU A 80 -3.97 22.65 3.43
C GLU A 80 -3.71 23.73 2.37
N ALA A 81 -2.43 23.96 2.02
CA ALA A 81 -2.04 24.89 0.97
C ALA A 81 -2.08 24.28 -0.43
N VAL A 82 -1.73 23.00 -0.58
CA VAL A 82 -1.75 22.31 -1.88
C VAL A 82 -3.17 21.94 -2.32
N PHE A 83 -4.09 21.68 -1.38
CA PHE A 83 -5.45 21.24 -1.68
C PHE A 83 -6.23 22.26 -2.53
N PRO A 84 -6.30 23.56 -2.21
CA PRO A 84 -6.98 24.54 -3.05
C PRO A 84 -6.33 24.70 -4.42
N ILE A 85 -4.99 24.63 -4.50
CA ILE A 85 -4.25 24.64 -5.77
C ILE A 85 -4.69 23.46 -6.64
N ARG A 86 -4.78 22.27 -6.05
CA ARG A 86 -5.26 21.06 -6.73
C ARG A 86 -6.73 21.20 -7.16
N GLU A 87 -7.60 21.81 -6.36
CA GLU A 87 -9.00 22.02 -6.74
C GLU A 87 -9.17 23.02 -7.88
N THR A 88 -8.31 24.04 -7.95
CA THR A 88 -8.40 25.12 -8.95
C THR A 88 -7.73 24.78 -10.28
N CYS A 89 -6.61 24.04 -10.27
CA CYS A 89 -5.89 23.72 -11.51
C CYS A 89 -6.67 22.74 -12.39
N GLN A 90 -6.57 22.87 -13.72
CA GLN A 90 -7.19 21.92 -14.65
C GLN A 90 -6.39 20.61 -14.73
N VAL A 91 -5.06 20.70 -14.62
CA VAL A 91 -4.14 19.56 -14.69
C VAL A 91 -3.07 19.71 -13.62
N MET A 92 -2.79 18.62 -12.90
CA MET A 92 -1.71 18.53 -11.91
C MET A 92 -0.91 17.25 -12.17
N ILE A 93 0.41 17.38 -12.24
CA ILE A 93 1.33 16.28 -12.56
C ILE A 93 2.45 16.26 -11.53
N ASP A 94 2.62 15.13 -10.85
CA ASP A 94 3.80 14.89 -10.05
C ASP A 94 4.96 14.47 -10.96
N VAL A 95 6.13 15.06 -10.71
CA VAL A 95 7.36 14.74 -11.43
C VAL A 95 8.33 14.08 -10.46
N TYR A 96 8.81 12.89 -10.83
CA TYR A 96 9.80 12.13 -10.09
C TYR A 96 11.05 11.97 -10.94
N ARG A 97 12.21 12.03 -10.29
CA ARG A 97 13.48 11.69 -10.91
C ARG A 97 14.12 10.56 -10.12
N ARG A 98 14.49 9.50 -10.82
CA ARG A 98 15.25 8.40 -10.22
C ARG A 98 16.37 8.02 -11.17
N GLU A 99 17.59 8.05 -10.66
CA GLU A 99 18.81 7.92 -11.47
C GLU A 99 18.81 8.96 -12.61
N ASN A 100 18.77 8.51 -13.87
CA ASN A 100 18.72 9.37 -15.05
C ASN A 100 17.33 9.45 -15.70
N ASP A 101 16.35 8.68 -15.21
CA ASP A 101 15.02 8.63 -15.80
C ASP A 101 14.05 9.59 -15.09
N ILE A 102 13.15 10.17 -15.89
CA ILE A 102 12.07 11.05 -15.44
C ILE A 102 10.77 10.27 -15.49
N TYR A 103 9.99 10.37 -14.42
CA TYR A 103 8.69 9.75 -14.31
C TYR A 103 7.64 10.82 -14.02
N LEU A 104 6.50 10.75 -14.70
CA LEU A 104 5.37 11.66 -14.49
C LEU A 104 4.14 10.89 -14.02
N ARG A 105 3.40 11.47 -13.07
CA ARG A 105 2.15 10.90 -12.59
C ARG A 105 1.07 11.99 -12.61
N PRO A 106 0.12 11.93 -13.56
CA PRO A 106 -1.02 12.84 -13.57
C PRO A 106 -1.94 12.59 -12.36
N ILE A 107 -2.00 13.57 -11.45
CA ILE A 107 -2.82 13.53 -10.23
C ILE A 107 -4.22 14.08 -10.52
N LYS A 108 -4.31 15.10 -11.36
CA LYS A 108 -5.57 15.69 -11.82
C LYS A 108 -5.52 15.93 -13.32
N THR A 109 -6.60 15.57 -14.00
CA THR A 109 -6.75 15.70 -15.45
C THR A 109 -8.19 16.02 -15.79
N GLN A 110 -8.59 17.28 -15.59
CA GLN A 110 -9.98 17.70 -15.76
C GLN A 110 -10.44 17.46 -17.21
N PHE A 111 -11.63 16.86 -17.35
CA PHE A 111 -12.30 16.52 -18.62
C PHE A 111 -11.47 15.67 -19.59
N ARG A 112 -10.53 14.87 -19.08
CA ARG A 112 -9.70 13.95 -19.87
C ARG A 112 -9.85 12.54 -19.35
N HIS A 113 -9.91 11.58 -20.26
CA HIS A 113 -10.11 10.17 -19.93
C HIS A 113 -9.14 9.30 -20.73
N SER A 114 -8.38 8.47 -20.02
CA SER A 114 -7.64 7.34 -20.58
C SER A 114 -7.50 6.28 -19.49
N PRO A 115 -7.60 4.97 -19.82
CA PRO A 115 -7.46 3.88 -18.84
C PRO A 115 -6.15 3.93 -18.04
N THR A 116 -5.07 4.47 -18.63
CA THR A 116 -3.76 4.55 -18.00
C THR A 116 -3.42 5.94 -17.46
N MET A 117 -4.33 6.91 -17.56
CA MET A 117 -4.05 8.34 -17.34
C MET A 117 -3.39 8.64 -15.99
N HIS A 118 -3.84 7.99 -14.93
CA HIS A 118 -3.37 8.23 -13.56
C HIS A 118 -2.24 7.28 -13.12
N LEU A 119 -1.74 6.44 -14.03
CA LEU A 119 -0.56 5.62 -13.76
C LEU A 119 0.70 6.47 -13.71
N LEU A 120 1.75 5.89 -13.12
CA LEU A 120 3.09 6.43 -13.26
C LEU A 120 3.57 6.15 -14.69
N HIS A 121 4.11 7.16 -15.36
CA HIS A 121 4.61 7.05 -16.72
C HIS A 121 6.11 7.34 -16.74
N GLU A 122 6.86 6.54 -17.49
CA GLU A 122 8.27 6.76 -17.77
C GLU A 122 8.41 7.64 -19.02
N TRP A 123 9.19 8.72 -18.92
CA TRP A 123 9.50 9.60 -20.05
C TRP A 123 10.67 9.03 -20.85
N LYS A 124 10.43 8.59 -22.09
CA LYS A 124 11.46 8.05 -22.99
C LYS A 124 11.35 8.64 -24.40
N GLN A 125 12.44 9.23 -24.90
CA GLN A 125 12.63 9.66 -26.30
C GLN A 125 11.39 10.29 -26.98
N GLY A 126 10.73 11.24 -26.29
CA GLY A 126 9.57 11.98 -26.83
C GLY A 126 8.21 11.29 -26.63
N GLY A 127 8.16 10.14 -25.95
CA GLY A 127 6.93 9.42 -25.61
C GLY A 127 6.82 9.12 -24.11
N MET A 128 5.58 8.85 -23.68
CA MET A 128 5.20 8.55 -22.31
C MET A 128 4.72 7.11 -22.21
N ILE A 129 5.45 6.26 -21.49
CA ILE A 129 5.13 4.83 -21.38
C ILE A 129 4.53 4.55 -19.99
N PRO A 130 3.27 4.09 -19.89
CA PRO A 130 2.66 3.78 -18.61
C PRO A 130 3.35 2.58 -17.94
N ILE A 131 3.58 2.68 -16.64
CA ILE A 131 4.11 1.61 -15.81
C ILE A 131 2.94 0.87 -15.17
N THR A 132 2.65 -0.33 -15.69
CA THR A 132 1.53 -1.17 -15.25
C THR A 132 1.89 -2.12 -14.10
N SER A 133 3.19 -2.35 -13.86
CA SER A 133 3.69 -3.30 -12.86
C SER A 133 3.93 -2.65 -11.50
N SER A 134 3.34 -3.20 -10.43
CA SER A 134 3.43 -2.68 -9.06
C SER A 134 4.87 -2.48 -8.57
N HIS A 135 5.76 -3.44 -8.84
CA HIS A 135 7.14 -3.43 -8.34
C HIS A 135 7.95 -2.25 -8.88
N ARG A 136 7.77 -1.92 -10.17
CA ARG A 136 8.41 -0.74 -10.77
C ARG A 136 7.87 0.54 -10.14
N VAL A 137 6.55 0.65 -9.95
CA VAL A 137 5.94 1.82 -9.29
C VAL A 137 6.48 1.98 -7.86
N ALA A 138 6.49 0.91 -7.07
CA ALA A 138 7.04 0.90 -5.72
C ALA A 138 8.51 1.35 -5.72
N SER A 139 9.31 0.87 -6.67
CA SER A 139 10.72 1.22 -6.76
C SER A 139 10.96 2.73 -7.01
N VAL A 140 10.05 3.41 -7.71
CA VAL A 140 10.14 4.86 -7.97
C VAL A 140 9.57 5.67 -6.82
N LEU A 141 8.42 5.28 -6.26
CA LEU A 141 7.70 6.10 -5.27
C LEU A 141 8.16 5.88 -3.82
N ARG A 142 8.60 4.66 -3.47
CA ARG A 142 8.97 4.33 -2.08
C ARG A 142 10.13 5.17 -1.52
N PRO A 143 11.23 5.46 -2.27
CA PRO A 143 12.38 6.20 -1.73
C PRO A 143 12.07 7.63 -1.31
N THR A 144 10.97 8.21 -1.79
CA THR A 144 10.51 9.54 -1.42
C THR A 144 9.12 9.42 -0.78
N PRO A 145 9.02 8.84 0.43
CA PRO A 145 7.75 8.79 1.14
C PRO A 145 7.24 10.23 1.33
N PRO A 146 5.92 10.47 1.32
CA PRO A 146 5.39 11.81 1.58
C PRO A 146 5.94 12.29 2.91
N THR A 147 6.59 13.45 2.94
CA THR A 147 7.11 14.03 4.20
C THR A 147 6.00 14.31 5.20
N ALA A 148 4.75 14.42 4.72
CA ALA A 148 3.57 14.76 5.51
C ALA A 148 2.92 13.60 6.29
N VAL A 149 3.37 12.35 6.14
CA VAL A 149 2.86 11.23 6.96
C VAL A 149 3.64 11.25 8.28
N GLY A 150 3.05 11.88 9.32
CA GLY A 150 3.67 12.01 10.64
C GLY A 150 4.51 13.27 10.92
N CYS A 151 4.47 14.31 10.08
CA CYS A 151 5.20 15.58 10.33
C CYS A 151 4.34 16.86 10.33
N ALA A 152 3.00 16.75 10.38
CA ALA A 152 2.18 17.91 10.76
C ALA A 152 2.54 18.25 12.21
N VAL A 153 3.19 19.40 12.47
CA VAL A 153 3.78 19.83 13.76
C VAL A 153 3.03 19.20 14.94
N PRO A 154 3.46 18.02 15.41
CA PRO A 154 2.66 17.32 16.39
C PRO A 154 2.84 18.07 17.71
N PRO A 155 1.88 17.94 18.64
CA PRO A 155 2.19 18.23 20.04
C PRO A 155 3.50 17.51 20.41
N LEU A 156 4.40 18.15 21.16
CA LEU A 156 5.66 17.57 21.66
C LEU A 156 5.41 16.49 22.73
N ASP A 157 4.54 15.55 22.41
CA ASP A 157 4.31 14.33 23.16
C ASP A 157 5.52 13.40 23.05
N ASP A 158 5.46 12.34 23.83
CA ASP A 158 6.58 11.43 24.00
C ASP A 158 6.92 10.65 22.71
N TRP A 159 5.89 10.37 21.90
CA TRP A 159 6.01 9.67 20.63
C TRP A 159 6.78 10.52 19.61
N ASN A 160 6.27 11.73 19.36
CA ASN A 160 6.84 12.62 18.35
C ASN A 160 8.22 13.14 18.75
N ARG A 161 8.45 13.40 20.04
CA ARG A 161 9.79 13.76 20.54
C ARG A 161 10.84 12.70 20.24
N THR A 162 10.49 11.43 20.38
CA THR A 162 11.43 10.33 20.12
C THR A 162 11.80 10.24 18.64
N PHE A 163 10.82 10.41 17.74
CA PHE A 163 11.07 10.45 16.30
C PHE A 163 11.87 11.69 15.86
N LEU A 164 11.60 12.85 16.44
CA LEU A 164 12.37 14.08 16.17
C LEU A 164 13.84 13.90 16.58
N LEU A 165 14.11 13.37 17.78
CA LEU A 165 15.47 13.06 18.22
C LEU A 165 16.17 12.07 17.29
N ALA A 166 15.48 11.00 16.88
CA ALA A 166 16.01 10.05 15.93
C ALA A 166 16.35 10.72 14.59
N GLN A 167 15.48 11.60 14.09
CA GLN A 167 15.69 12.35 12.86
C GLN A 167 16.90 13.29 12.96
N GLU A 168 17.06 14.01 14.07
CA GLU A 168 18.22 14.88 14.32
C GLU A 168 19.54 14.10 14.35
N ILE A 169 19.53 12.90 14.95
CA ILE A 169 20.70 12.02 15.00
C ILE A 169 21.05 11.52 13.60
N VAL A 170 20.05 11.07 12.82
CA VAL A 170 20.25 10.54 11.47
C VAL A 170 20.58 11.64 10.46
N ALA A 171 20.07 12.86 10.62
CA ALA A 171 20.43 14.00 9.76
C ALA A 171 21.83 14.57 10.06
N GLY A 172 22.36 14.30 11.26
CA GLY A 172 23.67 14.77 11.69
C GLY A 172 24.86 13.98 11.12
N PRO A 173 26.08 14.33 11.55
CA PRO A 173 27.30 13.61 11.22
C PRO A 173 27.24 12.13 11.59
N ALA A 174 27.96 11.28 10.86
CA ALA A 174 27.87 9.83 11.04
C ALA A 174 28.29 9.35 12.44
N GLU A 175 29.14 10.09 13.14
CA GLU A 175 29.53 9.76 14.52
C GLU A 175 28.35 9.83 15.49
N ARG A 176 27.34 10.69 15.22
CA ARG A 176 26.17 10.81 16.10
C ARG A 176 25.37 9.52 16.19
N ARG A 177 25.37 8.72 15.13
CA ARG A 177 24.65 7.43 15.08
C ARG A 177 25.26 6.36 15.98
N GLN A 178 26.51 6.55 16.42
CA GLN A 178 27.23 5.61 17.29
C GLN A 178 27.28 6.06 18.75
N THR A 179 26.51 7.10 19.10
CA THR A 179 26.47 7.62 20.47
C THR A 179 25.54 6.79 21.37
N GLU A 180 25.77 6.84 22.68
CA GLU A 180 24.87 6.23 23.67
C GLU A 180 23.43 6.76 23.53
N GLN A 181 23.29 8.05 23.20
CA GLN A 181 21.99 8.67 22.94
C GLN A 181 21.27 8.03 21.74
N ALA A 182 21.99 7.70 20.67
CA ALA A 182 21.42 7.01 19.51
C ALA A 182 20.91 5.61 19.87
N GLU A 183 21.65 4.87 20.69
CA GLU A 183 21.23 3.55 21.17
C GLU A 183 20.01 3.63 22.09
N ILE A 184 19.95 4.62 23.00
CA ILE A 184 18.77 4.85 23.85
C ILE A 184 17.53 5.13 23.00
N VAL A 185 17.66 6.00 21.99
CA VAL A 185 16.56 6.33 21.07
C VAL A 185 16.17 5.12 20.23
N ARG A 186 17.14 4.34 19.73
CA ARG A 186 16.90 3.11 18.95
C ARG A 186 16.13 2.08 19.77
N GLU A 187 16.58 1.79 20.99
CA GLU A 187 15.89 0.86 21.89
C GLU A 187 14.47 1.33 22.22
N ARG A 188 14.27 2.63 22.42
CA ARG A 188 12.95 3.18 22.66
C ARG A 188 12.02 2.99 21.46
N LEU A 189 12.49 3.28 20.25
CA LEU A 189 11.72 3.08 19.01
C LEU A 189 11.38 1.60 18.78
N LEU A 190 12.29 0.68 19.10
CA LEU A 190 12.01 -0.75 19.03
C LEU A 190 10.80 -1.15 19.90
N HIS A 191 10.74 -0.64 21.14
CA HIS A 191 9.62 -0.93 22.05
C HIS A 191 8.32 -0.23 21.67
N MET A 192 8.43 0.97 21.09
CA MET A 192 7.27 1.77 20.66
C MET A 192 6.61 1.19 19.42
N VAL A 193 7.41 0.80 18.42
CA VAL A 193 6.95 0.53 17.05
C VAL A 193 6.94 -0.96 16.74
N ILE A 194 7.98 -1.69 17.17
CA ILE A 194 8.21 -3.07 16.73
C ILE A 194 7.52 -4.05 17.67
N SER A 195 8.08 -4.28 18.84
CA SER A 195 7.57 -5.31 19.74
C SER A 195 7.86 -4.99 21.20
N ARG A 196 7.08 -5.60 22.10
CA ARG A 196 7.39 -5.69 23.53
C ARG A 196 7.81 -7.10 23.94
N ASP A 197 7.81 -8.05 23.00
CA ASP A 197 8.29 -9.40 23.22
C ASP A 197 9.82 -9.44 23.06
N GLU A 198 10.53 -9.93 24.09
CA GLU A 198 12.00 -9.93 24.10
C GLU A 198 12.64 -10.79 23.01
N ARG A 199 11.96 -11.87 22.55
CA ARG A 199 12.51 -12.70 21.48
C ARG A 199 12.45 -11.97 20.15
N MET A 200 11.33 -11.29 19.89
CA MET A 200 11.18 -10.43 18.70
C MET A 200 12.13 -9.23 18.76
N LEU A 201 12.26 -8.59 19.93
CA LEU A 201 13.22 -7.50 20.14
C LEU A 201 14.66 -7.95 19.94
N ALA A 202 15.06 -9.13 20.42
CA ALA A 202 16.40 -9.67 20.20
C ALA A 202 16.73 -9.84 18.71
N LEU A 203 15.76 -10.23 17.89
CA LEU A 203 15.94 -10.27 16.43
C LEU A 203 15.97 -8.86 15.83
N ALA A 204 15.02 -8.01 16.19
CA ALA A 204 14.92 -6.65 15.68
C ALA A 204 16.19 -5.83 15.97
N ARG A 205 16.79 -5.98 17.16
CA ARG A 205 18.05 -5.35 17.55
C ARG A 205 19.21 -5.68 16.62
N ARG A 206 19.22 -6.88 16.05
CA ARG A 206 20.29 -7.36 15.17
C ARG A 206 20.16 -6.85 13.74
N PHE A 207 18.94 -6.55 13.28
CA PHE A 207 18.67 -6.35 11.87
C PHE A 207 18.11 -4.96 11.53
N PHE A 208 17.55 -4.21 12.49
CA PHE A 208 17.08 -2.85 12.26
C PHE A 208 18.07 -1.80 12.76
N SER A 209 18.45 -0.89 11.86
CA SER A 209 19.16 0.33 12.21
C SER A 209 18.20 1.42 12.70
N LEU A 210 18.75 2.52 13.23
CA LEU A 210 17.96 3.70 13.56
C LEU A 210 17.29 4.31 12.31
N GLU A 211 17.94 4.28 11.14
CA GLU A 211 17.32 4.72 9.89
C GLU A 211 16.13 3.86 9.48
N ASP A 212 16.22 2.53 9.64
CA ASP A 212 15.11 1.63 9.33
C ASP A 212 13.88 1.96 10.20
N LEU A 213 14.08 2.17 11.50
CA LEU A 213 13.00 2.52 12.43
C LEU A 213 12.37 3.88 12.11
N LEU A 214 13.17 4.85 11.64
CA LEU A 214 12.66 6.13 11.15
C LEU A 214 11.85 5.97 9.87
N ASP A 215 12.31 5.18 8.90
CA ASP A 215 11.56 4.91 7.65
C ASP A 215 10.22 4.23 7.95
N ILE A 216 10.22 3.27 8.87
CA ILE A 216 9.01 2.61 9.36
C ILE A 216 8.08 3.67 10.00
N GLY A 217 8.61 4.50 10.91
CA GLY A 217 7.84 5.52 11.63
C GLY A 217 7.16 6.54 10.73
N ARG A 218 7.82 7.02 9.68
CA ARG A 218 7.26 7.92 8.66
C ARG A 218 6.11 7.33 7.86
N ARG A 219 5.85 6.03 8.02
CA ARG A 219 4.79 5.29 7.32
C ARG A 219 3.69 4.83 8.28
N ILE A 220 3.69 5.31 9.53
CA ILE A 220 2.67 4.98 10.53
C ILE A 220 1.59 6.06 10.59
N ILE A 221 0.33 5.64 10.54
CA ILE A 221 -0.83 6.43 10.93
C ILE A 221 -1.13 6.18 12.40
N GLY A 222 -1.18 7.25 13.19
CA GLY A 222 -1.40 7.18 14.65
C GLY A 222 -0.17 6.69 15.41
N THR A 223 -0.39 6.05 16.56
CA THR A 223 0.68 5.57 17.47
C THR A 223 0.55 4.09 17.78
N GLY A 224 1.60 3.54 18.40
CA GLY A 224 1.67 2.18 18.88
C GLY A 224 2.33 1.22 17.89
N GLN A 225 2.35 -0.06 18.27
CA GLN A 225 3.05 -1.10 17.52
C GLN A 225 2.40 -1.37 16.15
N ILE A 226 3.20 -1.76 15.17
CA ILE A 226 2.72 -2.12 13.80
C ILE A 226 2.23 -3.58 13.70
N GLY A 227 2.42 -4.37 14.77
CA GLY A 227 1.96 -5.74 14.91
C GLY A 227 2.74 -6.80 14.12
N GLY A 228 2.47 -8.07 14.40
CA GLY A 228 3.41 -9.15 14.05
C GLY A 228 3.50 -9.51 12.58
N LYS A 229 2.45 -9.30 11.79
CA LYS A 229 2.52 -9.51 10.34
C LYS A 229 3.47 -8.53 9.67
N ALA A 230 3.35 -7.25 10.04
CA ALA A 230 4.21 -6.19 9.53
C ALA A 230 5.65 -6.38 10.03
N VAL A 231 5.86 -6.60 11.33
CA VAL A 231 7.19 -6.85 11.90
C VAL A 231 7.86 -8.07 11.27
N GLY A 232 7.15 -9.20 11.16
CA GLY A 232 7.70 -10.42 10.57
C GLY A 232 8.10 -10.24 9.11
N MET A 233 7.29 -9.54 8.32
CA MET A 233 7.63 -9.20 6.93
C MET A 233 8.88 -8.33 6.85
N LEU A 234 8.91 -7.22 7.61
CA LEU A 234 10.05 -6.28 7.58
C LEU A 234 11.34 -6.94 8.05
N LEU A 235 11.27 -7.75 9.11
CA LEU A 235 12.40 -8.48 9.65
C LEU A 235 12.91 -9.52 8.66
N ALA A 236 12.03 -10.26 7.98
CA ALA A 236 12.42 -11.19 6.93
C ALA A 236 13.16 -10.48 5.78
N HIS A 237 12.68 -9.31 5.35
CA HIS A 237 13.39 -8.49 4.36
C HIS A 237 14.77 -8.05 4.86
N ALA A 238 14.88 -7.58 6.10
CA ALA A 238 16.14 -7.14 6.68
C ALA A 238 17.16 -8.30 6.80
N ILE A 239 16.70 -9.47 7.26
CA ILE A 239 17.51 -10.68 7.34
C ILE A 239 18.06 -11.07 5.97
N LEU A 240 17.20 -11.16 4.95
CA LEU A 240 17.62 -11.56 3.60
C LEU A 240 18.62 -10.56 3.01
N ARG A 241 18.34 -9.26 3.11
CA ARG A 241 19.27 -8.22 2.64
C ARG A 241 20.62 -8.24 3.33
N SER A 242 20.65 -8.55 4.63
CA SER A 242 21.90 -8.69 5.39
C SER A 242 22.67 -9.97 5.04
N ALA A 243 21.96 -11.03 4.63
CA ALA A 243 22.57 -12.33 4.35
C ALA A 243 23.32 -12.37 3.01
N SER A 244 22.84 -11.67 1.98
CA SER A 244 23.54 -11.61 0.69
C SER A 244 23.12 -10.40 -0.16
N PRO A 245 24.08 -9.71 -0.82
CA PRO A 245 23.77 -8.66 -1.78
C PRO A 245 22.86 -9.11 -2.93
N ALA A 246 22.88 -10.41 -3.29
CA ALA A 246 22.07 -10.98 -4.37
C ALA A 246 20.56 -10.72 -4.20
N TRP A 247 20.10 -10.59 -2.95
CA TRP A 247 18.70 -10.31 -2.66
C TRP A 247 18.23 -8.91 -3.08
N HIS A 248 19.14 -7.94 -3.25
CA HIS A 248 18.76 -6.58 -3.65
C HIS A 248 18.12 -6.51 -5.03
N GLY A 249 18.50 -7.39 -5.96
CA GLY A 249 17.91 -7.48 -7.29
C GLY A 249 16.71 -8.43 -7.39
N LEU A 250 16.49 -9.28 -6.38
CA LEU A 250 15.46 -10.32 -6.39
C LEU A 250 14.24 -9.95 -5.54
N LEU A 251 14.42 -9.19 -4.46
CA LEU A 251 13.34 -8.78 -3.58
C LEU A 251 12.62 -7.54 -4.14
N GLU A 252 11.30 -7.64 -4.28
CA GLU A 252 10.46 -6.46 -4.46
C GLU A 252 10.53 -5.59 -3.19
N LEU A 253 10.64 -4.27 -3.36
CA LEU A 253 10.58 -3.34 -2.22
C LEU A 253 9.15 -3.33 -1.66
N HIS A 254 9.00 -3.48 -0.35
CA HIS A 254 7.68 -3.34 0.28
C HIS A 254 7.21 -1.88 0.17
N ASP A 255 6.08 -1.64 -0.49
CA ASP A 255 5.43 -0.33 -0.52
C ASP A 255 4.25 -0.34 0.46
N SER A 256 4.57 -0.12 1.73
CA SER A 256 3.65 -0.36 2.86
C SER A 256 3.52 0.85 3.76
N PHE A 257 2.32 1.02 4.31
CA PHE A 257 1.98 1.89 5.44
C PHE A 257 1.38 1.05 6.55
N PHE A 258 1.46 1.57 7.77
CA PHE A 258 1.01 0.88 8.97
C PHE A 258 -0.01 1.75 9.70
N ILE A 259 -1.03 1.13 10.26
CA ILE A 259 -1.94 1.80 11.17
C ILE A 259 -1.64 1.27 12.55
N GLY A 260 -1.13 2.14 13.42
CA GLY A 260 -0.66 1.77 14.76
C GLY A 260 -1.77 1.19 15.62
N ALA A 261 -1.40 0.25 16.50
CA ALA A 261 -2.35 -0.48 17.33
C ALA A 261 -3.15 0.41 18.30
N ASP A 262 -2.63 1.59 18.68
CA ASP A 262 -3.35 2.50 19.58
C ASP A 262 -4.55 3.16 18.88
N LEU A 263 -4.50 3.34 17.55
CA LEU A 263 -5.65 3.88 16.81
C LEU A 263 -6.86 2.95 16.91
N PHE A 264 -6.64 1.63 16.93
CA PHE A 264 -7.72 0.67 17.16
C PHE A 264 -8.36 0.87 18.53
N ASN A 265 -7.56 1.07 19.57
CA ASN A 265 -8.05 1.34 20.92
C ASN A 265 -8.83 2.67 20.98
N THR A 266 -8.28 3.74 20.41
CA THR A 266 -8.96 5.04 20.30
C THR A 266 -10.29 4.91 19.56
N TYR A 267 -10.32 4.16 18.45
CA TYR A 267 -11.52 3.89 17.67
C TYR A 267 -12.58 3.16 18.50
N LEU A 268 -12.20 2.12 19.25
CA LEU A 268 -13.13 1.40 20.12
C LEU A 268 -13.68 2.27 21.26
N VAL A 269 -12.87 3.18 21.80
CA VAL A 269 -13.28 4.10 22.88
C VAL A 269 -14.26 5.14 22.34
N GLN A 270 -13.90 5.87 21.28
CA GLN A 270 -14.73 6.94 20.72
C GLN A 270 -16.07 6.40 20.20
N ASN A 271 -16.08 5.19 19.66
CA ASN A 271 -17.30 4.56 19.17
C ASN A 271 -18.09 3.81 20.27
N GLY A 272 -17.72 3.92 21.54
CA GLY A 272 -18.43 3.31 22.67
C GLY A 272 -18.35 1.78 22.73
N CYS A 273 -17.48 1.16 21.95
CA CYS A 273 -17.28 -0.29 21.91
C CYS A 273 -16.56 -0.82 23.15
N TRP A 274 -15.70 0.00 23.77
CA TRP A 274 -14.90 -0.41 24.93
C TRP A 274 -15.77 -0.83 26.14
N TRP A 275 -16.76 -0.03 26.50
CA TRP A 275 -17.66 -0.33 27.62
C TRP A 275 -18.48 -1.60 27.39
N LEU A 276 -18.91 -1.83 26.14
CA LEU A 276 -19.63 -3.05 25.75
C LEU A 276 -18.75 -4.29 25.90
N ARG A 277 -17.48 -4.19 25.48
CA ARG A 277 -16.49 -5.27 25.62
C ARG A 277 -16.22 -5.58 27.10
N ARG A 278 -16.04 -4.55 27.95
CA ARG A 278 -15.80 -4.71 29.40
C ARG A 278 -16.96 -5.38 30.11
N ARG A 279 -18.19 -4.91 29.88
CA ARG A 279 -19.39 -5.41 30.58
C ARG A 279 -19.61 -6.90 30.31
N ARG A 280 -19.31 -7.36 29.09
CA ARG A 280 -19.49 -8.76 28.68
C ARG A 280 -18.38 -9.69 29.18
N LYS A 281 -17.13 -9.21 29.26
CA LYS A 281 -16.04 -9.94 29.93
C LYS A 281 -16.42 -10.34 31.36
N ILE A 282 -17.15 -9.47 32.06
CA ILE A 282 -17.65 -9.72 33.42
C ILE A 282 -18.81 -10.74 33.44
N GLN A 283 -19.62 -10.81 32.38
CA GLN A 283 -20.82 -11.66 32.32
C GLN A 283 -20.54 -13.09 31.81
N GLY A 284 -19.33 -13.41 31.36
CA GLY A 284 -18.95 -14.74 30.85
C GLY A 284 -19.49 -15.08 29.45
N ASP A 285 -20.27 -14.18 28.85
CA ASP A 285 -20.86 -14.33 27.52
C ASP A 285 -20.08 -13.53 26.47
N TYR A 286 -19.02 -14.17 25.97
CA TYR A 286 -18.15 -13.60 24.93
C TYR A 286 -18.77 -13.61 23.52
N LEU A 287 -19.73 -14.52 23.25
CA LEU A 287 -20.18 -14.83 21.88
C LEU A 287 -21.52 -14.15 21.54
N GLU A 288 -22.52 -14.12 22.43
CA GLU A 288 -23.86 -13.59 22.13
C GLU A 288 -23.93 -12.06 21.99
N GLY A 289 -22.80 -11.35 22.01
CA GLY A 289 -22.79 -9.98 21.44
C GLY A 289 -21.46 -9.43 21.02
N ALA A 290 -20.56 -10.33 20.62
CA ALA A 290 -19.53 -9.99 19.66
C ALA A 290 -20.14 -9.35 18.40
N GLU A 291 -21.27 -9.89 17.90
CA GLU A 291 -21.95 -9.35 16.71
C GLU A 291 -22.46 -7.92 16.89
N PHE A 292 -22.96 -7.56 18.08
CA PHE A 292 -23.40 -6.19 18.34
C PHE A 292 -22.22 -5.20 18.32
N ILE A 293 -21.10 -5.55 18.95
CA ILE A 293 -19.89 -4.73 18.94
C ILE A 293 -19.32 -4.67 17.52
N ARG A 294 -19.32 -5.79 16.79
CA ARG A 294 -18.89 -5.88 15.39
C ARG A 294 -19.67 -4.91 14.50
N ARG A 295 -21.00 -4.87 14.61
CA ARG A 295 -21.84 -3.89 13.88
C ARG A 295 -21.47 -2.44 14.22
N ARG A 296 -21.22 -2.16 15.50
CA ARG A 296 -20.84 -0.81 15.95
C ARG A 296 -19.46 -0.38 15.44
N ILE A 297 -18.53 -1.32 15.30
CA ILE A 297 -17.24 -1.08 14.64
C ILE A 297 -17.46 -0.74 13.15
N LEU A 298 -18.33 -1.47 12.46
CA LEU A 298 -18.59 -1.26 11.03
C LEU A 298 -19.23 0.10 10.71
N THR A 299 -20.02 0.67 11.65
CA THR A 299 -20.67 1.98 11.48
C THR A 299 -19.94 3.12 12.19
N GLY A 300 -18.78 2.86 12.77
CA GLY A 300 -18.06 3.86 13.56
C GLY A 300 -17.34 4.92 12.72
N THR A 301 -16.96 6.01 13.38
CA THR A 301 -16.22 7.12 12.78
C THR A 301 -14.78 7.14 13.28
N PHE A 302 -13.86 7.56 12.42
CA PHE A 302 -12.46 7.72 12.79
C PHE A 302 -12.21 9.12 13.38
N PRO A 303 -11.18 9.27 14.23
CA PRO A 303 -10.64 10.57 14.60
C PRO A 303 -10.26 11.39 13.36
N ARG A 304 -10.47 12.71 13.38
CA ARG A 304 -10.25 13.60 12.24
C ARG A 304 -8.79 13.57 11.76
N ASP A 305 -7.85 13.64 12.68
CA ASP A 305 -6.41 13.52 12.47
C ASP A 305 -6.05 12.21 11.75
N ALA A 306 -6.67 11.10 12.15
CA ALA A 306 -6.47 9.82 11.49
C ALA A 306 -7.07 9.79 10.07
N GLU A 307 -8.24 10.40 9.85
CA GLU A 307 -8.83 10.51 8.51
C GLU A 307 -7.96 11.34 7.55
N GLU A 308 -7.36 12.43 8.05
CA GLU A 308 -6.45 13.27 7.28
C GLU A 308 -5.16 12.53 6.90
N GLU A 309 -4.60 11.69 7.79
CA GLU A 309 -3.48 10.80 7.48
C GLU A 309 -3.88 9.68 6.50
N MET A 310 -5.08 9.09 6.64
CA MET A 310 -5.58 8.10 5.68
C MET A 310 -5.74 8.69 4.28
N ALA A 311 -6.21 9.93 4.18
CA ALA A 311 -6.30 10.67 2.93
C ALA A 311 -4.92 10.87 2.29
N ARG A 312 -3.87 11.15 3.09
CA ARG A 312 -2.48 11.25 2.62
C ARG A 312 -1.95 9.94 2.06
N VAL A 313 -2.18 8.85 2.76
CA VAL A 313 -1.77 7.52 2.31
C VAL A 313 -2.48 7.13 1.02
N LEU A 314 -3.77 7.43 0.90
CA LEU A 314 -4.53 7.16 -0.31
C LEU A 314 -4.05 8.01 -1.51
N ASP A 315 -3.72 9.28 -1.28
CA ASP A 315 -3.15 10.16 -2.30
C ASP A 315 -1.78 9.64 -2.78
N TYR A 316 -0.94 9.19 -1.85
CA TYR A 316 0.32 8.53 -2.18
C TYR A 316 0.12 7.31 -3.10
N PHE A 317 -0.85 6.43 -2.78
CA PHE A 317 -1.13 5.26 -3.60
C PHE A 317 -1.75 5.60 -4.97
N GLY A 318 -2.27 6.81 -5.16
CA GLY A 318 -2.97 7.19 -6.38
C GLY A 318 -4.13 6.23 -6.65
N THR A 319 -4.35 5.84 -7.90
CA THR A 319 -5.37 4.86 -8.30
C THR A 319 -4.88 3.40 -8.28
N SER A 320 -3.74 3.13 -7.65
CA SER A 320 -3.22 1.76 -7.64
C SER A 320 -3.96 0.88 -6.63
N PRO A 321 -4.21 -0.39 -6.93
CA PRO A 321 -4.87 -1.28 -5.98
C PRO A 321 -4.09 -1.41 -4.67
N ILE A 322 -4.81 -1.41 -3.56
CA ILE A 322 -4.27 -1.55 -2.20
C ILE A 322 -4.93 -2.73 -1.47
N ILE A 323 -4.24 -3.26 -0.48
CA ILE A 323 -4.75 -4.28 0.43
C ILE A 323 -4.56 -3.81 1.87
N VAL A 324 -5.63 -3.91 2.67
CA VAL A 324 -5.62 -3.67 4.11
C VAL A 324 -5.61 -5.02 4.82
N ARG A 325 -4.55 -5.31 5.56
CA ARG A 325 -4.32 -6.60 6.22
C ARG A 325 -4.28 -6.42 7.72
N SER A 326 -4.85 -7.36 8.45
CA SER A 326 -4.66 -7.44 9.90
C SER A 326 -3.18 -7.61 10.24
N SER A 327 -2.72 -6.98 11.30
CA SER A 327 -1.39 -7.17 11.88
C SER A 327 -1.57 -7.13 13.40
N SER A 328 -2.13 -8.19 13.99
CA SER A 328 -2.39 -8.20 15.44
C SER A 328 -1.08 -8.17 16.23
N VAL A 329 -1.07 -7.48 17.37
CA VAL A 329 0.07 -7.55 18.31
C VAL A 329 0.17 -8.95 18.94
N LEU A 330 -0.92 -9.71 19.02
CA LEU A 330 -0.86 -11.10 19.50
C LEU A 330 -0.13 -12.03 18.51
N GLU A 331 0.01 -11.65 17.24
CA GLU A 331 0.80 -12.40 16.26
C GLU A 331 2.31 -12.42 16.61
N ASP A 332 2.79 -11.46 17.40
CA ASP A 332 4.19 -11.42 17.86
C ASP A 332 4.49 -12.47 18.94
N SER A 333 3.46 -13.04 19.58
CA SER A 333 3.65 -14.07 20.59
C SER A 333 4.01 -15.41 19.93
N PHE A 334 5.28 -15.80 20.06
CA PHE A 334 5.77 -17.10 19.59
C PHE A 334 4.84 -18.25 20.03
N GLY A 335 4.42 -19.08 19.07
CA GLY A 335 3.57 -20.25 19.29
C GLY A 335 2.11 -20.10 18.86
N TYR A 336 1.68 -18.90 18.44
CA TYR A 336 0.34 -18.70 17.87
C TYR A 336 0.44 -18.34 16.38
N SER A 337 -0.37 -18.98 15.55
CA SER A 337 -0.53 -18.62 14.14
C SER A 337 -1.93 -18.11 13.89
N PHE A 338 -2.07 -16.79 13.79
CA PHE A 338 -3.33 -16.16 13.37
C PHE A 338 -3.49 -16.11 11.84
N ALA A 339 -2.64 -16.84 11.11
CA ALA A 339 -2.72 -16.94 9.65
C ALA A 339 -4.11 -17.43 9.23
N GLY A 340 -4.78 -16.65 8.38
CA GLY A 340 -6.13 -16.93 7.88
C GLY A 340 -7.25 -16.84 8.93
N LYS A 341 -7.01 -16.19 10.09
CA LYS A 341 -8.04 -16.00 11.14
C LYS A 341 -8.66 -14.62 11.16
N TYR A 342 -7.93 -13.63 10.65
CA TYR A 342 -8.37 -12.26 10.51
C TYR A 342 -8.49 -11.90 9.03
N GLU A 343 -9.34 -10.92 8.73
CA GLU A 343 -9.63 -10.56 7.35
C GLU A 343 -8.51 -9.72 6.73
N SER A 344 -8.38 -9.83 5.41
CA SER A 344 -7.61 -8.91 4.57
C SER A 344 -8.52 -8.45 3.44
N VAL A 345 -8.64 -7.14 3.26
CA VAL A 345 -9.58 -6.55 2.31
C VAL A 345 -8.81 -5.91 1.17
N PHE A 346 -9.11 -6.32 -0.05
CA PHE A 346 -8.59 -5.68 -1.26
C PHE A 346 -9.47 -4.49 -1.63
N CYS A 347 -8.83 -3.40 -2.02
CA CYS A 347 -9.47 -2.26 -2.64
C CYS A 347 -8.84 -2.08 -4.02
N ALA A 348 -9.62 -2.25 -5.09
CA ALA A 348 -9.15 -1.97 -6.45
C ALA A 348 -8.83 -0.48 -6.64
N ASN A 349 -9.36 0.39 -5.77
CA ASN A 349 -8.96 1.79 -5.60
C ASN A 349 -9.20 2.64 -6.86
N GLN A 350 -10.38 2.47 -7.49
CA GLN A 350 -10.82 3.24 -8.65
C GLN A 350 -11.93 4.25 -8.31
N GLY A 351 -12.10 5.27 -9.17
CA GLY A 351 -13.11 6.32 -9.03
C GLY A 351 -12.61 7.60 -8.35
N SER A 352 -13.55 8.45 -7.92
CA SER A 352 -13.24 9.75 -7.30
C SER A 352 -12.50 9.58 -5.97
N PHE A 353 -11.66 10.56 -5.62
CA PHE A 353 -10.89 10.53 -4.36
C PHE A 353 -11.78 10.28 -3.14
N GLN A 354 -12.94 10.95 -3.06
CA GLN A 354 -13.86 10.80 -1.93
C GLN A 354 -14.43 9.38 -1.81
N LYS A 355 -14.79 8.75 -2.94
CA LYS A 355 -15.28 7.36 -2.95
C LYS A 355 -14.18 6.40 -2.51
N ARG A 356 -12.98 6.55 -3.07
CA ARG A 356 -11.81 5.74 -2.72
C ARG A 356 -11.45 5.87 -1.24
N LEU A 357 -11.58 7.07 -0.65
CA LEU A 357 -11.34 7.30 0.76
C LEU A 357 -12.37 6.60 1.65
N GLU A 358 -13.65 6.65 1.28
CA GLU A 358 -14.67 5.92 2.05
C GLU A 358 -14.51 4.40 1.91
N ASP A 359 -14.18 3.88 0.72
CA ASP A 359 -13.89 2.46 0.50
C ASP A 359 -12.68 2.01 1.35
N PHE A 360 -11.63 2.83 1.43
CA PHE A 360 -10.46 2.57 2.28
C PHE A 360 -10.82 2.56 3.77
N LYS A 361 -11.59 3.54 4.24
CA LYS A 361 -12.10 3.56 5.63
C LYS A 361 -12.98 2.33 5.92
N SER A 362 -13.84 1.95 4.98
CA SER A 362 -14.69 0.76 5.09
C SER A 362 -13.85 -0.54 5.20
N ALA A 363 -12.77 -0.65 4.42
CA ALA A 363 -11.83 -1.76 4.52
C ALA A 363 -11.17 -1.84 5.91
N ILE A 364 -10.72 -0.71 6.46
CA ILE A 364 -10.17 -0.62 7.83
C ILE A 364 -11.20 -1.08 8.87
N ARG A 365 -12.44 -0.57 8.80
CA ARG A 365 -13.53 -0.98 9.70
C ARG A 365 -13.81 -2.47 9.62
N THR A 366 -13.77 -3.03 8.42
CA THR A 366 -13.98 -4.47 8.17
C THR A 366 -12.88 -5.31 8.84
N VAL A 367 -11.61 -4.93 8.67
CA VAL A 367 -10.50 -5.64 9.33
C VAL A 367 -10.58 -5.50 10.86
N TYR A 368 -10.91 -4.32 11.39
CA TYR A 368 -11.15 -4.13 12.83
C TYR A 368 -12.32 -4.99 13.35
N ALA A 369 -13.40 -5.08 12.59
CA ALA A 369 -14.55 -5.91 12.91
C ALA A 369 -14.21 -7.41 12.91
N SER A 370 -13.24 -7.85 12.09
CA SER A 370 -12.80 -9.25 12.02
C SER A 370 -12.19 -9.77 13.33
N ALA A 371 -11.69 -8.88 14.20
CA ALA A 371 -11.18 -9.24 15.53
C ALA A 371 -12.25 -9.85 16.44
N LEU A 372 -13.53 -9.60 16.14
CA LEU A 372 -14.69 -10.13 16.83
C LEU A 372 -15.46 -11.18 16.02
N SER A 373 -14.87 -11.66 14.92
CA SER A 373 -15.48 -12.74 14.14
C SER A 373 -15.59 -14.03 14.98
N PRO A 374 -16.59 -14.89 14.70
CA PRO A 374 -16.73 -16.18 15.39
C PRO A 374 -15.45 -17.03 15.30
N GLN A 375 -14.77 -17.00 14.15
CA GLN A 375 -13.53 -17.73 13.92
C GLN A 375 -12.38 -17.21 14.78
N ALA A 376 -12.20 -15.89 14.84
CA ALA A 376 -11.17 -15.26 15.68
C ALA A 376 -11.42 -15.51 17.18
N LEU A 377 -12.67 -15.40 17.63
CA LEU A 377 -13.04 -15.65 19.02
C LEU A 377 -12.88 -17.13 19.40
N ALA A 378 -13.29 -18.05 18.53
CA ALA A 378 -13.10 -19.48 18.74
C ALA A 378 -11.61 -19.86 18.82
N TYR A 379 -10.77 -19.28 17.95
CA TYR A 379 -9.33 -19.46 17.99
C TYR A 379 -8.76 -18.95 19.32
N ARG A 380 -9.08 -17.71 19.72
CA ARG A 380 -8.63 -17.15 21.00
C ARG A 380 -9.12 -17.97 22.19
N LYS A 381 -10.33 -18.51 22.15
CA LYS A 381 -10.85 -19.43 23.19
C LYS A 381 -10.03 -20.70 23.28
N ARG A 382 -9.74 -21.34 22.15
CA ARG A 382 -8.97 -22.59 22.07
C ARG A 382 -7.57 -22.46 22.68
N TYR A 383 -6.95 -21.29 22.55
CA TYR A 383 -5.59 -21.02 23.04
C TYR A 383 -5.56 -20.23 24.37
N GLY A 384 -6.69 -20.02 25.04
CA GLY A 384 -6.74 -19.30 26.32
C GLY A 384 -6.40 -17.80 26.22
N LEU A 385 -6.64 -17.19 25.07
CA LEU A 385 -6.32 -15.78 24.75
C LEU A 385 -7.52 -14.84 24.84
N LEU A 386 -8.69 -15.30 25.29
CA LEU A 386 -9.88 -14.45 25.43
C LEU A 386 -9.67 -13.31 26.43
N ASP A 387 -8.95 -13.61 27.51
CA ASP A 387 -8.70 -12.63 28.58
C ASP A 387 -7.57 -11.66 28.26
N ARG A 388 -6.73 -11.97 27.26
CA ARG A 388 -5.70 -11.06 26.77
C ARG A 388 -6.32 -9.92 25.97
N GLU A 389 -5.72 -8.75 26.10
CA GLU A 389 -6.06 -7.63 25.25
C GLU A 389 -5.72 -7.98 23.79
N GLU A 390 -6.63 -7.63 22.90
CA GLU A 390 -6.43 -7.78 21.46
C GLU A 390 -6.27 -6.37 20.93
N GLN A 391 -5.08 -6.08 20.42
CA GLN A 391 -4.73 -4.81 19.80
C GLN A 391 -4.44 -5.08 18.32
N MET A 392 -5.24 -4.47 17.45
CA MET A 392 -5.19 -4.70 16.01
C MET A 392 -4.49 -3.55 15.32
N ALA A 393 -3.21 -3.72 15.01
CA ALA A 393 -2.56 -2.88 14.01
C ALA A 393 -2.96 -3.35 12.60
N LEU A 394 -2.74 -2.50 11.60
CA LEU A 394 -3.03 -2.85 10.21
C LEU A 394 -1.81 -2.61 9.33
N LEU A 395 -1.65 -3.50 8.36
CA LEU A 395 -0.67 -3.40 7.30
C LEU A 395 -1.39 -3.04 6.00
N VAL A 396 -1.15 -1.83 5.50
CA VAL A 396 -1.70 -1.33 4.23
C VAL A 396 -0.61 -1.41 3.18
N GLN A 397 -0.85 -2.11 2.07
CA GLN A 397 0.18 -2.30 1.03
C GLN A 397 -0.39 -2.07 -0.35
N ARG A 398 0.47 -1.64 -1.28
CA ARG A 398 0.19 -1.78 -2.71
C ARG A 398 0.07 -3.28 -3.05
N VAL A 399 -0.94 -3.65 -3.83
CA VAL A 399 -1.10 -5.05 -4.26
C VAL A 399 -0.02 -5.36 -5.29
N SER A 400 0.71 -6.47 -5.09
CA SER A 400 1.67 -6.96 -6.09
C SER A 400 0.92 -7.52 -7.31
N GLY A 401 1.21 -6.98 -8.49
CA GLY A 401 0.57 -7.41 -9.73
C GLY A 401 0.87 -6.48 -10.90
N THR A 402 0.27 -6.84 -12.04
CA THR A 402 0.35 -6.06 -13.27
C THR A 402 -1.05 -5.79 -13.78
N GLN A 403 -1.31 -4.56 -14.20
CA GLN A 403 -2.54 -4.19 -14.88
C GLN A 403 -2.54 -4.72 -16.32
N ARG A 404 -3.59 -5.47 -16.69
CA ARG A 404 -3.85 -6.05 -18.01
C ARG A 404 -5.28 -5.69 -18.43
N GLY A 405 -5.41 -4.62 -19.21
CA GLY A 405 -6.71 -4.02 -19.50
C GLY A 405 -7.40 -3.55 -18.21
N GLU A 406 -8.60 -4.08 -17.97
CA GLU A 406 -9.44 -3.79 -16.80
C GLU A 406 -9.13 -4.70 -15.60
N LEU A 407 -8.23 -5.66 -15.75
CA LEU A 407 -7.91 -6.64 -14.70
C LEU A 407 -6.52 -6.35 -14.09
N PHE A 408 -6.39 -6.59 -12.79
CA PHE A 408 -5.13 -6.48 -12.07
C PHE A 408 -4.84 -7.73 -11.25
N PHE A 409 -3.72 -8.38 -11.55
CA PHE A 409 -3.27 -9.59 -10.85
C PHE A 409 -1.78 -9.89 -11.15
N PRO A 410 -1.08 -10.64 -10.28
CA PRO A 410 0.25 -11.16 -10.59
C PRO A 410 0.15 -12.42 -11.48
N ASP A 411 1.21 -12.73 -12.22
CA ASP A 411 1.24 -13.97 -13.03
C ASP A 411 1.10 -15.21 -12.15
N LEU A 412 1.81 -15.22 -11.02
CA LEU A 412 1.78 -16.29 -10.03
C LEU A 412 1.82 -15.69 -8.62
N ALA A 413 1.16 -16.36 -7.70
CA ALA A 413 1.27 -16.11 -6.27
C ALA A 413 1.33 -17.45 -5.51
N GLY A 414 1.76 -17.40 -4.26
CA GLY A 414 1.85 -18.62 -3.48
C GLY A 414 2.20 -18.44 -2.01
N VAL A 415 2.25 -19.57 -1.31
CA VAL A 415 2.67 -19.69 0.08
C VAL A 415 3.74 -20.77 0.18
N GLY A 416 4.84 -20.44 0.84
CA GLY A 416 5.91 -21.39 1.15
C GLY A 416 5.88 -21.84 2.60
N PHE A 417 6.19 -23.11 2.83
CA PHE A 417 6.36 -23.70 4.15
C PHE A 417 7.75 -24.33 4.23
N SER A 418 8.47 -24.08 5.33
CA SER A 418 9.79 -24.68 5.57
C SER A 418 9.74 -26.17 5.91
N TYR A 419 8.53 -26.74 6.04
CA TYR A 419 8.32 -28.16 6.30
C TYR A 419 7.19 -28.69 5.42
N ASN A 420 7.41 -29.83 4.77
CA ASN A 420 6.44 -30.50 3.92
C ASN A 420 5.78 -31.70 4.64
N PRO A 421 4.51 -31.59 5.08
CA PRO A 421 3.78 -32.71 5.66
C PRO A 421 3.25 -33.69 4.59
N TYR A 422 3.35 -33.36 3.31
CA TYR A 422 2.85 -34.18 2.20
C TYR A 422 4.00 -34.89 1.48
N VAL A 423 4.28 -36.13 1.89
CA VAL A 423 5.31 -36.98 1.27
C VAL A 423 4.61 -38.02 0.41
N TRP A 424 4.35 -37.68 -0.86
CA TRP A 424 3.68 -38.59 -1.80
C TRP A 424 4.65 -39.46 -2.62
N HIS A 425 5.96 -39.20 -2.51
CA HIS A 425 7.01 -39.94 -3.20
C HIS A 425 8.24 -40.07 -2.28
N GLN A 426 9.00 -41.15 -2.44
CA GLN A 426 10.17 -41.45 -1.60
C GLN A 426 11.30 -40.42 -1.71
N ASP A 427 11.41 -39.74 -2.86
CA ASP A 427 12.42 -38.71 -3.11
C ASP A 427 12.06 -37.35 -2.49
N ILE A 428 10.91 -37.23 -1.82
CA ILE A 428 10.48 -35.98 -1.19
C ILE A 428 11.01 -35.94 0.24
N ASP A 429 11.86 -34.96 0.51
CA ASP A 429 12.34 -34.67 1.86
C ASP A 429 11.37 -33.71 2.56
N PRO A 430 10.72 -34.11 3.68
CA PRO A 430 9.91 -33.23 4.50
C PRO A 430 10.63 -31.94 4.93
N GLN A 431 11.92 -32.01 5.23
CA GLN A 431 12.70 -30.88 5.76
C GLN A 431 13.07 -29.85 4.68
N ALA A 432 12.94 -30.21 3.40
CA ALA A 432 13.17 -29.27 2.32
C ALA A 432 12.04 -28.24 2.17
N GLY A 433 10.84 -28.56 2.68
CA GLY A 433 9.67 -27.68 2.60
C GLY A 433 8.83 -27.82 1.33
N LEU A 434 7.76 -27.03 1.25
CA LEU A 434 6.77 -27.08 0.17
C LEU A 434 6.35 -25.68 -0.28
N LEU A 435 5.92 -25.56 -1.53
CA LEU A 435 5.21 -24.40 -2.04
C LEU A 435 3.79 -24.77 -2.46
N ARG A 436 2.86 -23.86 -2.18
CA ARG A 436 1.51 -23.83 -2.76
C ARG A 436 1.46 -22.68 -3.73
N LEU A 437 1.29 -22.96 -5.02
CA LEU A 437 1.28 -21.97 -6.09
C LEU A 437 -0.10 -21.89 -6.74
N VAL A 438 -0.47 -20.67 -7.15
CA VAL A 438 -1.67 -20.38 -7.93
C VAL A 438 -1.37 -19.32 -8.98
N MET A 439 -2.09 -19.35 -10.09
CA MET A 439 -2.20 -18.21 -11.00
C MET A 439 -3.10 -17.14 -10.39
N GLY A 440 -2.76 -15.86 -10.62
CA GLY A 440 -3.50 -14.73 -10.07
C GLY A 440 -3.18 -14.46 -8.61
N LEU A 441 -4.09 -13.81 -7.91
CA LEU A 441 -3.89 -13.40 -6.52
C LEU A 441 -3.75 -14.61 -5.58
N GLY A 442 -2.89 -14.47 -4.56
CA GLY A 442 -2.53 -15.55 -3.63
C GLY A 442 -3.62 -15.99 -2.65
N THR A 443 -4.83 -15.46 -2.75
CA THR A 443 -5.98 -15.79 -1.89
C THR A 443 -6.26 -17.29 -1.85
N ARG A 444 -6.22 -17.96 -3.01
CA ARG A 444 -6.43 -19.42 -3.14
C ARG A 444 -5.26 -20.27 -2.63
N ALA A 445 -4.04 -19.69 -2.57
CA ALA A 445 -2.89 -20.38 -2.01
C ALA A 445 -2.94 -20.38 -0.47
N VAL A 446 -3.48 -19.31 0.12
CA VAL A 446 -3.66 -19.17 1.58
C VAL A 446 -4.88 -19.97 2.03
N ASP A 447 -6.06 -19.61 1.53
CA ASP A 447 -7.32 -20.24 1.92
C ASP A 447 -7.58 -21.46 1.03
N ARG A 448 -7.66 -22.63 1.66
CA ARG A 448 -8.07 -23.84 0.94
C ARG A 448 -9.54 -23.69 0.58
N ARG A 449 -9.83 -23.43 -0.70
CA ARG A 449 -11.17 -23.55 -1.26
C ARG A 449 -11.33 -24.95 -1.81
N ASP A 450 -12.41 -25.63 -1.42
CA ASP A 450 -12.70 -26.99 -1.91
C ASP A 450 -13.20 -26.99 -3.38
N ASP A 451 -13.34 -25.81 -3.98
CA ASP A 451 -13.84 -25.62 -5.33
C ASP A 451 -12.77 -25.62 -6.44
N ASP A 452 -11.48 -25.64 -6.09
CA ASP A 452 -10.40 -25.61 -7.08
C ASP A 452 -9.08 -26.22 -6.57
N TYR A 453 -8.15 -26.50 -7.48
CA TYR A 453 -6.86 -27.11 -7.15
C TYR A 453 -5.74 -26.07 -6.97
N THR A 454 -5.08 -26.09 -5.81
CA THR A 454 -3.82 -25.37 -5.58
C THR A 454 -2.64 -26.25 -5.97
N ARG A 455 -1.72 -25.74 -6.78
CA ARG A 455 -0.52 -26.50 -7.18
C ARG A 455 0.42 -26.69 -5.99
N ILE A 456 0.71 -27.94 -5.61
CA ILE A 456 1.71 -28.27 -4.59
C ILE A 456 3.05 -28.59 -5.27
N VAL A 457 4.14 -28.05 -4.73
CA VAL A 457 5.51 -28.26 -5.21
C VAL A 457 6.41 -28.61 -4.02
N ALA A 458 7.05 -29.78 -4.06
CA ALA A 458 8.09 -30.13 -3.10
C ALA A 458 9.39 -29.41 -3.48
N LEU A 459 10.02 -28.69 -2.54
CA LEU A 459 11.16 -27.81 -2.86
C LEU A 459 12.40 -28.56 -3.35
N ASN A 460 12.66 -29.76 -2.82
CA ASN A 460 13.78 -30.60 -3.24
C ASN A 460 13.50 -31.39 -4.54
N ALA A 461 12.24 -31.54 -4.93
CA ALA A 461 11.83 -32.31 -6.11
C ALA A 461 10.67 -31.62 -6.86
N PRO A 462 10.88 -30.42 -7.42
CA PRO A 462 9.80 -29.56 -7.90
C PRO A 462 9.05 -30.10 -9.13
N LEU A 463 9.66 -31.04 -9.86
CA LEU A 463 9.04 -31.67 -11.03
C LEU A 463 8.15 -32.86 -10.67
N LEU A 464 8.26 -33.40 -9.44
CA LEU A 464 7.40 -34.49 -8.98
C LEU A 464 5.98 -33.98 -8.71
N ARG A 465 5.00 -34.70 -9.24
CA ARG A 465 3.58 -34.34 -9.13
C ARG A 465 2.86 -35.32 -8.19
N PRO A 466 2.04 -34.86 -7.24
CA PRO A 466 1.22 -35.75 -6.44
C PRO A 466 0.11 -36.41 -7.27
N GLU A 467 -0.35 -35.74 -8.33
CA GLU A 467 -1.41 -36.24 -9.20
C GLU A 467 -0.94 -37.19 -10.30
N LYS A 468 -1.73 -38.27 -10.54
CA LYS A 468 -1.63 -39.13 -11.73
C LYS A 468 -2.43 -38.58 -12.93
N GLY A 469 -2.28 -37.28 -13.20
CA GLY A 469 -2.97 -36.58 -14.30
C GLY A 469 -4.50 -36.49 -14.16
N GLY A 470 -5.11 -35.58 -14.93
CA GLY A 470 -6.56 -35.38 -15.00
C GLY A 470 -7.02 -33.99 -14.58
N ARG A 471 -8.13 -33.53 -15.19
CA ARG A 471 -8.69 -32.18 -15.08
C ARG A 471 -9.07 -31.73 -13.66
N GLN A 472 -9.21 -32.67 -12.72
CA GLN A 472 -9.49 -32.40 -11.31
C GLN A 472 -8.26 -31.89 -10.51
N TYR A 473 -7.05 -32.04 -11.05
CA TYR A 473 -5.79 -31.62 -10.43
C TYR A 473 -5.16 -30.42 -11.16
N THR A 474 -6.01 -29.57 -11.72
CA THR A 474 -5.63 -28.36 -12.45
C THR A 474 -6.42 -27.20 -11.89
N GLN A 475 -5.74 -26.07 -11.66
CA GLN A 475 -6.38 -24.82 -11.28
C GLN A 475 -7.26 -24.35 -12.44
N ARG A 476 -8.51 -24.04 -12.16
CA ARG A 476 -9.49 -23.58 -13.16
C ARG A 476 -9.90 -22.14 -12.94
N ARG A 477 -9.85 -21.67 -11.70
CA ARG A 477 -10.31 -20.34 -11.31
C ARG A 477 -9.14 -19.47 -10.92
N VAL A 478 -9.18 -18.22 -11.37
CA VAL A 478 -8.15 -17.22 -11.13
C VAL A 478 -8.78 -16.06 -10.37
N ASP A 479 -8.22 -15.75 -9.20
CA ASP A 479 -8.64 -14.59 -8.43
C ASP A 479 -7.93 -13.34 -8.97
N VAL A 480 -8.70 -12.34 -9.37
CA VAL A 480 -8.21 -11.09 -9.98
C VAL A 480 -8.96 -9.89 -9.41
N LEU A 481 -8.35 -8.71 -9.45
CA LEU A 481 -9.06 -7.46 -9.19
C LEU A 481 -9.63 -6.94 -10.50
N ASP A 482 -10.94 -6.77 -10.54
CA ASP A 482 -11.65 -6.06 -11.60
C ASP A 482 -11.63 -4.57 -11.25
N LEU A 483 -10.92 -3.78 -12.07
CA LEU A 483 -10.75 -2.35 -11.86
C LEU A 483 -12.02 -1.58 -12.19
N ASP A 484 -12.81 -2.02 -13.17
CA ASP A 484 -14.04 -1.33 -13.55
C ASP A 484 -15.15 -1.56 -12.50
N ALA A 485 -15.36 -2.83 -12.12
CA ALA A 485 -16.28 -3.18 -11.05
C ALA A 485 -15.76 -2.84 -9.64
N ASN A 486 -14.48 -2.44 -9.53
CA ASN A 486 -13.78 -2.06 -8.30
C ASN A 486 -13.82 -3.13 -7.20
N GLN A 487 -13.66 -4.41 -7.57
CA GLN A 487 -13.83 -5.54 -6.64
C GLN A 487 -12.93 -6.75 -6.96
N LEU A 488 -12.71 -7.59 -5.96
CA LEU A 488 -12.08 -8.91 -6.13
C LEU A 488 -13.10 -9.90 -6.70
N ILE A 489 -12.75 -10.55 -7.82
CA ILE A 489 -13.58 -11.58 -8.45
C ILE A 489 -12.77 -12.85 -8.70
N SER A 490 -13.47 -13.97 -8.84
CA SER A 490 -12.90 -15.24 -9.31
C SER A 490 -13.45 -15.55 -10.69
N LEU A 491 -12.59 -15.59 -11.70
CA LEU A 491 -12.95 -15.92 -13.08
C LEU A 491 -12.51 -17.35 -13.41
N ASP A 492 -13.24 -18.04 -14.28
CA ASP A 492 -12.70 -19.24 -14.93
C ASP A 492 -11.60 -18.84 -15.92
N TYR A 493 -10.58 -19.68 -16.08
CA TYR A 493 -9.43 -19.38 -16.93
C TYR A 493 -9.81 -19.10 -18.40
N ASP A 494 -10.84 -19.77 -18.92
CA ASP A 494 -11.33 -19.53 -20.28
C ASP A 494 -12.02 -18.16 -20.40
N GLU A 495 -12.74 -17.72 -19.37
CA GLU A 495 -13.31 -16.38 -19.31
C GLU A 495 -12.21 -15.32 -19.18
N LEU A 496 -11.19 -15.57 -18.36
CA LEU A 496 -10.03 -14.70 -18.23
C LEU A 496 -9.35 -14.46 -19.58
N LYS A 497 -9.10 -15.53 -20.36
CA LYS A 497 -8.50 -15.41 -21.70
C LYS A 497 -9.32 -14.52 -22.63
N SER A 498 -10.65 -14.59 -22.56
CA SER A 498 -11.53 -13.79 -23.43
C SER A 498 -11.49 -12.28 -23.13
N ARG A 499 -11.05 -11.88 -21.93
CA ARG A 499 -10.97 -10.48 -21.48
C ARG A 499 -9.57 -9.87 -21.61
N LEU A 500 -8.56 -10.67 -21.96
CA LEU A 500 -7.18 -10.22 -22.06
C LEU A 500 -6.77 -9.97 -23.52
N PRO A 501 -5.95 -8.94 -23.78
CA PRO A 501 -5.37 -8.73 -25.11
C PRO A 501 -4.34 -9.83 -25.44
N ASP A 502 -4.17 -10.13 -26.74
CA ASP A 502 -3.30 -11.23 -27.22
C ASP A 502 -1.86 -11.14 -26.70
N SER A 503 -1.32 -9.93 -26.54
CA SER A 503 0.03 -9.70 -26.02
C SER A 503 0.23 -10.23 -24.59
N ASP A 504 -0.83 -10.18 -23.77
CA ASP A 504 -0.79 -10.64 -22.38
C ASP A 504 -1.03 -12.16 -22.27
N LEU A 505 -1.73 -12.75 -23.25
CA LEU A 505 -1.98 -14.18 -23.31
C LEU A 505 -0.70 -15.00 -23.47
N ASP A 506 0.27 -14.51 -24.24
CA ASP A 506 1.53 -15.22 -24.47
C ASP A 506 2.35 -15.43 -23.20
N ALA A 507 2.28 -14.50 -22.25
CA ALA A 507 2.90 -14.68 -20.94
C ALA A 507 2.18 -15.77 -20.13
N LEU A 508 0.85 -15.82 -20.21
CA LEU A 508 0.02 -16.76 -19.46
C LEU A 508 0.05 -18.18 -20.02
N ARG A 509 0.23 -18.34 -21.35
CA ARG A 509 0.39 -19.63 -22.03
C ARG A 509 1.52 -20.48 -21.47
N ARG A 510 2.52 -19.86 -20.83
CA ARG A 510 3.63 -20.56 -20.17
C ARG A 510 3.19 -21.38 -18.96
N PHE A 511 2.01 -21.09 -18.41
CA PHE A 511 1.44 -21.78 -17.26
C PHE A 511 0.35 -22.78 -17.66
N GLU A 512 -0.01 -22.84 -18.95
CA GLU A 512 -0.94 -23.83 -19.48
C GLU A 512 -0.26 -25.22 -19.50
N GLY A 513 -1.04 -26.24 -19.18
CA GLY A 513 -0.58 -27.62 -19.15
C GLY A 513 -1.51 -28.48 -19.99
N ARG A 514 -0.96 -29.22 -20.95
CA ARG A 514 -1.74 -30.06 -21.86
C ARG A 514 -2.62 -31.05 -21.09
N ASP A 515 -3.91 -31.07 -21.41
CA ASP A 515 -4.84 -32.05 -20.87
C ASP A 515 -4.64 -33.41 -21.54
N ALA A 516 -3.82 -34.26 -20.92
CA ALA A 516 -3.54 -35.61 -21.38
C ALA A 516 -4.77 -36.55 -21.40
N ALA A 517 -5.88 -36.19 -20.75
CA ALA A 517 -7.13 -36.93 -20.83
C ALA A 517 -7.95 -36.48 -22.05
N ALA A 518 -8.04 -35.17 -22.29
CA ALA A 518 -8.66 -34.63 -23.50
C ALA A 518 -7.90 -35.03 -24.78
N GLU A 519 -6.57 -35.08 -24.75
CA GLU A 519 -5.75 -35.61 -25.86
C GLU A 519 -6.01 -37.11 -26.09
N ARG A 520 -6.23 -37.89 -25.03
CA ARG A 520 -6.57 -39.32 -25.14
C ARG A 520 -7.97 -39.51 -25.74
N GLU A 521 -8.95 -38.72 -25.32
CA GLU A 521 -10.30 -38.74 -25.89
C GLU A 521 -10.33 -38.26 -27.36
N ALA A 522 -9.59 -37.19 -27.69
CA ALA A 522 -9.46 -36.71 -29.07
C ALA A 522 -8.79 -37.77 -29.98
N ARG A 523 -7.74 -38.44 -29.48
CA ARG A 523 -7.11 -39.59 -30.17
C ARG A 523 -8.09 -40.75 -30.35
N GLN A 524 -8.91 -41.07 -29.34
CA GLN A 524 -9.95 -42.10 -29.44
C GLN A 524 -11.06 -41.72 -30.42
N ARG A 525 -11.39 -40.43 -30.54
CA ARG A 525 -12.42 -39.88 -31.45
C ARG A 525 -11.90 -39.50 -32.84
N LYS A 526 -10.61 -39.73 -33.14
CA LYS A 526 -9.91 -39.27 -34.38
C LYS A 526 -10.10 -37.76 -34.66
N GLN A 527 -10.22 -36.96 -33.62
CA GLN A 527 -10.30 -35.50 -33.73
C GLN A 527 -8.90 -34.90 -33.54
N PRO A 528 -8.63 -33.72 -34.12
CA PRO A 528 -7.39 -32.99 -33.81
C PRO A 528 -7.28 -32.77 -32.31
N SER A 529 -6.07 -32.97 -31.76
CA SER A 529 -5.81 -32.73 -30.34
C SER A 529 -6.23 -31.31 -29.98
N PRO A 530 -6.94 -31.11 -28.85
CA PRO A 530 -7.26 -29.77 -28.39
C PRO A 530 -5.95 -28.99 -28.14
N PRO A 531 -5.96 -27.66 -28.35
CA PRO A 531 -4.83 -26.82 -27.95
C PRO A 531 -4.53 -26.98 -26.45
N PRO A 532 -3.27 -26.71 -26.03
CA PRO A 532 -2.78 -26.91 -24.67
C PRO A 532 -3.63 -26.28 -23.57
#